data_AF-A0A8J3VAB6-F1
#
_entry.id   AF-A0A8J3VAB6-F1
#
_cell.length_a   1.000
_cell.length_b   1.000
_cell.length_c   1.000
_cell.angle_alpha   90.00
_cell.angle_beta   90.00
_cell.angle_gamma   90.00
#
_symmetry.space_group_name_H-M   'P 1'
#
loop_
_entity.id
_entity.type
_entity.pdbx_description
1 polymer ?
#
loop_
_entity_poly.entity_id
_entity_poly.type
_entity_poly.pdbx_seq_one_letter_code
_entity_poly.pdbx_strand_id
1 'polypeptide(L)'
;MGFCWLFGLTAALVGIGISMALRSRTTVGAVGITISRGLGRGRTYPWQKIQWIDVRETKSQYGTSLTARITLTDGRRRSLPALQHSTWYPDPDFQVDFQRVVNWWELSTDPAARFQPPKKLRNRLTPPVVGLILGLLTVVVIAFGVLVG
;
A
#
# COMPACT_ATOMS: atom_id res chain seq x y z
N MET A 1 29.09 2.50 -25.01
CA MET A 1 27.83 3.18 -25.38
C MET A 1 26.57 2.57 -24.72
N GLY A 2 26.45 1.25 -24.52
CA GLY A 2 25.24 0.66 -23.90
C GLY A 2 25.03 0.90 -22.39
N PHE A 3 26.11 1.10 -21.63
CA PHE A 3 26.04 1.21 -20.16
C PHE A 3 25.40 2.53 -19.66
N CYS A 4 25.66 3.66 -20.32
CA CYS A 4 25.07 4.96 -19.94
C CYS A 4 23.56 5.01 -20.15
N TRP A 5 23.05 4.29 -21.15
CA TRP A 5 21.62 4.20 -21.43
C TRP A 5 20.87 3.41 -20.35
N LEU A 6 21.49 2.34 -19.85
CA LEU A 6 20.99 1.52 -18.74
C LEU A 6 20.88 2.34 -17.45
N PHE A 7 21.90 3.12 -17.10
CA PHE A 7 21.86 4.01 -15.94
C PHE A 7 20.80 5.11 -16.10
N GLY A 8 20.69 5.73 -17.29
CA GLY A 8 19.68 6.74 -17.57
C GLY A 8 18.25 6.21 -17.46
N LEU A 9 17.98 5.03 -18.02
CA LEU A 9 16.67 4.37 -17.95
C LEU A 9 16.31 3.95 -16.53
N THR A 10 17.28 3.44 -15.76
CA THR A 10 17.07 3.07 -14.35
C THR A 10 16.78 4.30 -13.50
N ALA A 11 17.55 5.39 -13.66
CA ALA A 11 17.32 6.65 -12.96
C ALA A 11 15.96 7.25 -13.30
N ALA A 12 15.53 7.20 -14.56
CA ALA A 12 14.22 7.65 -14.98
C ALA A 12 13.08 6.83 -14.34
N LEU A 13 13.20 5.50 -14.33
CA LEU A 13 12.22 4.61 -13.68
C LEU A 13 12.13 4.85 -12.17
N VAL A 14 13.27 5.05 -11.51
CA VAL A 14 13.33 5.39 -10.08
C VAL A 14 12.67 6.75 -9.83
N GLY A 15 13.00 7.77 -10.63
CA GLY A 15 12.41 9.10 -10.52
C GLY A 15 10.88 9.10 -10.71
N ILE A 16 10.38 8.32 -11.67
CA ILE A 16 8.94 8.10 -11.88
C ILE A 16 8.31 7.41 -10.66
N GLY A 17 8.96 6.36 -10.13
CA GLY A 17 8.49 5.64 -8.94
C GLY A 17 8.39 6.54 -7.71
N ILE A 18 9.43 7.34 -7.43
CA ILE A 18 9.46 8.31 -6.33
C ILE A 18 8.38 9.37 -6.53
N SER A 19 8.25 9.92 -7.73
CA SER A 19 7.23 10.93 -8.04
C SER A 19 5.81 10.40 -7.84
N MET A 20 5.56 9.14 -8.20
CA MET A 20 4.28 8.49 -7.94
C MET A 20 4.02 8.24 -6.46
N ALA A 21 5.04 7.88 -5.69
CA ALA A 21 4.95 7.68 -4.24
C ALA A 21 4.62 9.00 -3.51
N LEU A 22 5.32 10.09 -3.86
CA LEU A 22 5.10 11.42 -3.28
C LEU A 22 3.71 12.01 -3.60
N ARG A 23 3.09 11.58 -4.70
CA ARG A 23 1.74 12.02 -5.08
C ARG A 23 0.63 11.14 -4.51
N SER A 24 0.95 10.16 -3.69
CA SER A 24 -0.08 9.40 -2.97
C SER A 24 -0.63 10.24 -1.82
N ARG A 25 -1.96 10.44 -1.79
CA ARG A 25 -2.63 11.21 -0.74
C ARG A 25 -3.82 10.41 -0.22
N THR A 26 -4.05 10.52 1.08
CA THR A 26 -5.28 10.08 1.72
C THR A 26 -5.95 11.33 2.25
N THR A 27 -7.20 11.58 1.85
CA THR A 27 -8.00 12.65 2.43
C THR A 27 -9.22 12.05 3.10
N VAL A 28 -9.49 12.49 4.32
CA VAL A 28 -10.63 12.05 5.11
C VAL A 28 -11.66 13.18 5.09
N GLY A 29 -12.87 12.89 4.63
CA GLY A 29 -13.95 13.86 4.52
C GLY A 29 -15.26 13.31 5.08
N ALA A 30 -16.28 14.17 5.18
CA ALA A 30 -17.59 13.78 5.72
C ALA A 30 -18.24 12.63 4.94
N VAL A 31 -17.96 12.53 3.64
CA VAL A 31 -18.49 11.47 2.77
C VAL A 31 -17.75 10.14 2.95
N GLY A 32 -16.48 10.16 3.35
CA GLY A 32 -15.64 8.96 3.42
C GLY A 32 -14.15 9.23 3.31
N ILE A 33 -13.39 8.18 3.00
CA ILE A 33 -11.93 8.25 2.79
C ILE A 33 -11.63 8.24 1.31
N THR A 34 -10.96 9.27 0.81
CA THR A 34 -10.45 9.33 -0.56
C THR A 34 -9.00 8.95 -0.60
N ILE A 35 -8.68 7.96 -1.43
CA ILE A 35 -7.32 7.48 -1.65
C ILE A 35 -6.92 7.83 -3.09
N SER A 36 -5.92 8.70 -3.25
CA SER A 36 -5.27 8.95 -4.54
C SER A 36 -3.87 8.31 -4.56
N ARG A 37 -3.51 7.72 -5.71
CA ARG A 37 -2.17 7.19 -5.96
C ARG A 37 -1.65 7.81 -7.25
N GLY A 38 -0.52 8.51 -7.18
CA GLY A 38 0.13 9.10 -8.34
C GLY A 38 -0.70 10.17 -9.04
N LEU A 39 -0.79 10.09 -10.38
CA LEU A 39 -1.39 11.09 -11.27
C LEU A 39 -2.90 10.91 -11.52
N GLY A 40 -3.53 9.88 -10.96
CA GLY A 40 -4.93 9.55 -11.21
C GLY A 40 -5.93 10.28 -10.30
N ARG A 41 -7.21 10.31 -10.71
CA ARG A 41 -8.32 10.70 -9.83
C ARG A 41 -8.41 9.73 -8.65
N GLY A 42 -8.34 10.27 -7.44
CA GLY A 42 -8.52 9.48 -6.21
C GLY A 42 -9.87 8.80 -6.16
N ARG A 43 -9.92 7.64 -5.51
CA ARG A 43 -11.16 6.90 -5.30
C ARG A 43 -11.66 7.14 -3.88
N THR A 44 -12.87 7.67 -3.78
CA THR A 44 -13.57 7.87 -2.51
C THR A 44 -14.29 6.60 -2.09
N TYR A 45 -14.02 6.16 -0.87
CA TYR A 45 -14.68 5.05 -0.20
C TYR A 45 -15.62 5.63 0.84
N PRO A 46 -16.94 5.56 0.63
CA PRO A 46 -17.90 6.10 1.59
C PRO A 46 -17.86 5.31 2.89
N TRP A 47 -18.17 5.97 4.01
CA TRP A 47 -18.10 5.37 5.35
C TRP A 47 -18.89 4.06 5.46
N GLN A 48 -20.08 4.00 4.85
CA GLN A 48 -20.95 2.82 4.86
C GLN A 48 -20.35 1.61 4.14
N LYS A 49 -19.35 1.82 3.26
CA LYS A 49 -18.61 0.74 2.60
C LYS A 49 -17.41 0.28 3.42
N ILE A 50 -17.00 1.02 4.44
CA ILE A 50 -15.85 0.70 5.29
C ILE A 50 -16.35 -0.09 6.50
N GLN A 51 -16.05 -1.37 6.51
CA GLN A 51 -16.50 -2.32 7.53
C GLN A 51 -15.55 -2.36 8.73
N TRP A 52 -14.25 -2.14 8.49
CA TRP A 52 -13.22 -2.20 9.53
C TRP A 52 -12.01 -1.37 9.13
N ILE A 53 -11.32 -0.81 10.13
CA ILE A 53 -10.04 -0.12 9.94
C ILE A 53 -9.01 -0.78 10.86
N ASP A 54 -7.87 -1.21 10.29
CA ASP A 54 -6.80 -1.89 11.02
C ASP A 54 -5.41 -1.39 10.63
N VAL A 55 -4.46 -1.53 11.54
CA VAL A 55 -3.03 -1.35 11.25
C VAL A 55 -2.44 -2.71 10.91
N ARG A 56 -1.80 -2.83 9.74
CA ARG A 56 -0.95 -3.97 9.46
C ARG A 56 0.48 -3.63 9.87
N GLU A 57 0.98 -4.42 10.81
CA GLU A 57 2.40 -4.50 11.11
C GLU A 57 3.08 -5.51 10.17
N THR A 58 4.18 -5.09 9.56
CA THR A 58 5.06 -5.93 8.75
C THR A 58 6.46 -5.83 9.32
N LYS A 59 6.96 -6.94 9.87
CA LYS A 59 8.34 -7.06 10.34
C LYS A 59 9.23 -7.55 9.21
N SER A 60 10.39 -6.94 9.07
CA SER A 60 11.43 -7.32 8.12
C SER A 60 12.80 -7.28 8.80
N GLN A 61 13.83 -7.82 8.14
CA GLN A 61 15.21 -7.71 8.62
C GLN A 61 15.67 -6.25 8.77
N TYR A 62 15.05 -5.32 8.04
CA TYR A 62 15.38 -3.90 8.01
C TYR A 62 14.49 -3.04 8.92
N GLY A 63 13.71 -3.66 9.79
CA GLY A 63 12.83 -2.98 10.74
C GLY A 63 11.34 -3.26 10.54
N THR A 64 10.53 -2.48 11.24
CA THR A 64 9.07 -2.62 11.30
C THR A 64 8.41 -1.56 10.45
N SER A 65 7.41 -1.96 9.67
CA SER A 65 6.53 -1.06 8.93
C SER A 65 5.08 -1.24 9.38
N LEU A 66 4.47 -0.14 9.79
CA LEU A 66 3.06 -0.02 10.10
C LEU A 66 2.35 0.65 8.92
N THR A 67 1.23 0.09 8.50
CA THR A 67 0.40 0.71 7.46
C THR A 67 -1.06 0.56 7.81
N ALA A 68 -1.77 1.69 7.90
CA ALA A 68 -3.21 1.69 8.11
C ALA A 68 -3.94 1.17 6.87
N ARG A 69 -5.01 0.41 7.08
CA ARG A 69 -5.80 -0.21 6.03
C ARG A 69 -7.27 -0.15 6.37
N ILE A 70 -8.07 -0.11 5.33
CA ILE A 70 -9.52 -0.25 5.42
C ILE A 70 -9.92 -1.60 4.82
N THR A 71 -10.84 -2.28 5.48
CA THR A 71 -11.58 -3.41 4.90
C THR A 71 -12.97 -2.93 4.51
N LEU A 72 -13.34 -3.23 3.28
CA LEU A 72 -14.62 -2.88 2.70
C LEU A 72 -15.65 -3.99 2.93
N THR A 73 -16.92 -3.66 2.78
CA THR A 73 -18.04 -4.61 2.88
C THR A 73 -17.98 -5.73 1.83
N ASP A 74 -17.32 -5.52 0.69
CA ASP A 74 -17.03 -6.56 -0.31
C ASP A 74 -15.84 -7.46 0.08
N GLY A 75 -15.31 -7.30 1.29
CA GLY A 75 -14.16 -8.02 1.83
C GLY A 75 -12.82 -7.64 1.21
N ARG A 76 -12.77 -6.63 0.32
CA ARG A 76 -11.50 -6.10 -0.20
C ARG A 76 -10.82 -5.23 0.83
N ARG A 77 -9.49 -5.23 0.80
CA ARG A 77 -8.66 -4.39 1.67
C ARG A 77 -7.90 -3.35 0.87
N ARG A 78 -7.79 -2.14 1.40
CA ARG A 78 -7.03 -1.04 0.78
C ARG A 78 -6.12 -0.40 1.82
N SER A 79 -4.84 -0.27 1.48
CA SER A 79 -3.90 0.49 2.30
C SER A 79 -4.14 1.99 2.12
N LEU A 80 -3.97 2.72 3.21
CA LEU A 80 -3.99 4.18 3.27
C LEU A 80 -2.54 4.67 3.12
N PRO A 81 -2.12 5.09 1.91
CA PRO A 81 -0.71 5.36 1.64
C PRO A 81 -0.15 6.54 2.43
N ALA A 82 -0.97 7.55 2.75
CA ALA A 82 -0.53 8.69 3.56
C ALA A 82 -0.55 8.42 5.08
N LEU A 83 -0.99 7.22 5.52
CA LEU A 83 -1.04 6.84 6.92
C LEU A 83 -0.23 5.56 7.11
N GLN A 84 1.09 5.75 7.10
CA GLN A 84 2.10 4.69 7.20
C GLN A 84 3.29 5.18 8.01
N HIS A 85 3.90 4.26 8.75
CA HIS A 85 5.09 4.51 9.55
C HIS A 85 6.10 3.39 9.26
N SER A 86 7.38 3.71 9.18
CA SER A 86 8.43 2.69 9.13
C SER A 86 9.71 3.20 9.77
N THR A 87 10.61 2.30 10.14
CA THR A 87 11.94 2.67 10.67
C THR A 87 12.70 3.66 9.76
N TRP A 88 12.53 3.55 8.44
CA TRP A 88 13.18 4.42 7.44
C TRP A 88 12.40 5.71 7.14
N TYR A 89 11.12 5.73 7.46
CA TYR A 89 10.23 6.87 7.26
C TYR A 89 9.37 7.01 8.51
N PRO A 90 9.95 7.57 9.60
CA PRO A 90 9.23 7.70 10.85
C PRO A 90 8.19 8.80 10.70
N ASP A 91 6.96 8.45 11.01
CA ASP A 91 5.87 9.39 11.21
C ASP A 91 5.55 9.40 12.73
N PRO A 92 5.88 10.48 13.45
CA PRO A 92 5.64 10.58 14.89
C PRO A 92 4.15 10.73 15.22
N ASP A 93 3.36 11.26 14.29
CA ASP A 93 1.93 11.54 14.48
C ASP A 93 1.04 10.38 14.00
N PHE A 94 1.65 9.32 13.45
CA PHE A 94 0.96 8.15 12.91
C PHE A 94 -0.17 7.63 13.81
N GLN A 95 0.10 7.49 15.11
CA GLN A 95 -0.89 6.95 16.06
C GLN A 95 -2.04 7.94 16.29
N VAL A 96 -1.74 9.24 16.36
CA VAL A 96 -2.73 10.31 16.58
C VAL A 96 -3.64 10.41 15.35
N ASP A 97 -3.05 10.44 14.16
CA ASP A 97 -3.80 10.51 12.91
C ASP A 97 -4.58 9.23 12.65
N PHE A 98 -4.03 8.06 12.96
CA PHE A 98 -4.77 6.80 12.91
C PHE A 98 -5.99 6.82 13.82
N GLN A 99 -5.82 7.23 15.07
CA GLN A 99 -6.93 7.32 16.02
C GLN A 99 -7.98 8.32 15.56
N ARG A 100 -7.57 9.45 14.96
CA ARG A 100 -8.51 10.43 14.40
C ARG A 100 -9.38 9.81 13.30
N VAL A 101 -8.78 9.01 12.39
CA VAL A 101 -9.53 8.32 11.34
C VAL A 101 -10.49 7.28 11.92
N VAL A 102 -10.05 6.51 12.92
CA VAL A 102 -10.90 5.51 13.60
C VAL A 102 -12.08 6.19 14.28
N ASN A 103 -11.85 7.25 15.05
CA ASN A 103 -12.91 7.99 15.73
C ASN A 103 -13.94 8.54 14.72
N TRP A 104 -13.48 9.08 13.59
CA TRP A 104 -14.39 9.55 12.53
C TRP A 104 -15.20 8.42 11.89
N TRP A 105 -14.57 7.27 11.66
CA TRP A 105 -15.26 6.09 11.15
C TRP A 105 -16.33 5.59 12.12
N GLU A 106 -16.00 5.53 13.41
CA GLU A 106 -16.95 5.13 14.45
C GLU A 106 -18.13 6.12 14.54
N LEU A 107 -17.87 7.43 14.49
CA LEU A 107 -18.94 8.43 14.48
C LEU A 107 -19.82 8.37 13.22
N SER A 108 -19.25 7.95 12.09
CA SER A 108 -19.93 7.95 10.79
C SER A 108 -20.59 6.61 10.42
N THR A 109 -20.43 5.57 11.26
CA THR A 109 -20.85 4.20 10.93
C THR A 109 -21.64 3.58 12.08
N ASP A 110 -22.77 2.94 11.76
CA ASP A 110 -23.58 2.17 12.71
C ASP A 110 -22.73 1.10 13.42
N PRO A 111 -22.75 1.02 14.77
CA PRO A 111 -22.13 -0.06 15.53
C PRO A 111 -22.39 -1.47 14.98
N ALA A 112 -23.60 -1.75 14.48
CA ALA A 112 -23.95 -3.06 13.93
C ALA A 112 -23.20 -3.40 12.62
N ALA A 113 -22.75 -2.39 11.89
CA ALA A 113 -21.98 -2.57 10.65
C ALA A 113 -20.47 -2.75 10.89
N ARG A 114 -19.99 -2.54 12.13
CA ARG A 114 -18.58 -2.64 12.50
C ARG A 114 -18.22 -4.09 12.79
N PHE A 115 -17.77 -4.80 11.75
CA PHE A 115 -17.41 -6.21 11.89
C PHE A 115 -15.93 -6.43 11.55
N GLN A 116 -15.18 -7.01 12.49
CA GLN A 116 -13.79 -7.35 12.26
C GLN A 116 -13.69 -8.58 11.32
N PRO A 117 -13.15 -8.41 10.10
CA PRO A 117 -13.06 -9.50 9.15
C PRO A 117 -12.01 -10.54 9.61
N PRO A 118 -12.26 -11.84 9.41
CA PRO A 118 -11.30 -12.88 9.78
C PRO A 118 -9.95 -12.68 9.07
N LYS A 119 -8.85 -13.03 9.75
CA LYS A 119 -7.49 -12.93 9.22
C LYS A 119 -7.32 -13.94 8.06
N LYS A 120 -7.49 -13.49 6.81
CA LYS A 120 -7.34 -14.35 5.62
C LYS A 120 -5.89 -14.83 5.43
N LEU A 121 -5.73 -16.13 5.12
CA LEU A 121 -4.47 -16.82 4.82
C LEU A 121 -3.61 -16.16 3.73
N ARG A 122 -4.23 -15.43 2.79
CA ARG A 122 -3.54 -14.69 1.72
C ARG A 122 -2.56 -13.62 2.24
N ASN A 123 -2.68 -13.23 3.52
CA ASN A 123 -1.67 -12.42 4.21
C ASN A 123 -0.31 -13.12 4.44
N ARG A 124 -0.20 -14.43 4.14
CA ARG A 124 1.03 -15.22 4.25
C ARG A 124 1.93 -15.18 3.00
N LEU A 125 1.50 -14.57 1.90
CA LEU A 125 2.41 -14.26 0.79
C LEU A 125 3.33 -13.12 1.24
N THR A 126 4.46 -13.50 1.82
CA THR A 126 5.50 -12.60 2.31
C THR A 126 6.26 -12.00 1.12
N PRO A 127 6.77 -10.76 1.22
CA PRO A 127 7.61 -10.13 0.21
C PRO A 127 8.69 -11.03 -0.43
N PRO A 128 9.39 -11.92 0.31
CA PRO A 128 10.34 -12.87 -0.28
C PRO A 128 9.73 -13.83 -1.31
N VAL A 129 8.48 -14.27 -1.14
CA VAL A 129 7.83 -15.17 -2.10
C VAL A 129 7.56 -14.45 -3.43
N VAL A 130 7.14 -13.18 -3.36
CA VAL A 130 6.96 -12.34 -4.55
C VAL A 130 8.30 -12.06 -5.22
N GLY A 131 9.34 -11.78 -4.43
CA GLY A 131 10.70 -11.59 -4.93
C GLY A 131 11.25 -12.83 -5.63
N LEU A 132 11.00 -14.02 -5.08
CA LEU A 132 11.44 -15.28 -5.68
C LEU A 132 10.73 -15.55 -7.01
N ILE A 133 9.41 -15.31 -7.09
CA ILE A 133 8.65 -15.47 -8.34
C ILE A 133 9.14 -14.49 -9.42
N LEU A 134 9.35 -13.22 -9.06
CA LEU A 134 9.87 -12.21 -9.97
C LEU A 134 11.30 -12.52 -10.42
N GLY A 135 12.18 -12.94 -9.49
CA GLY A 135 13.54 -13.35 -9.81
C GLY A 135 13.57 -14.51 -10.79
N LEU A 136 12.74 -15.53 -10.57
CA LEU A 136 12.66 -16.72 -11.42
C LEU A 136 12.12 -16.37 -12.82
N LEU A 137 11.10 -15.51 -12.92
CA LEU A 137 10.62 -14.94 -14.19
C LEU A 137 11.73 -14.17 -14.92
N THR A 138 12.52 -13.37 -14.20
CA THR A 138 13.60 -12.58 -14.78
C THR A 138 14.69 -13.50 -15.37
N VAL A 139 15.07 -14.55 -14.64
CA VAL A 139 16.05 -15.55 -15.12
C VAL A 139 15.54 -16.26 -16.37
N VAL A 140 14.27 -16.67 -16.40
CA VAL A 140 13.67 -17.35 -17.57
C VAL A 140 13.67 -16.44 -18.80
N VAL A 141 13.29 -15.16 -18.64
CA VAL A 141 13.29 -14.20 -19.76
C VAL A 141 14.69 -13.97 -20.32
N ILE A 142 15.70 -13.85 -19.44
CA ILE A 142 17.10 -13.68 -19.85
C ILE A 142 17.59 -14.95 -20.57
N ALA A 143 17.35 -16.13 -20.00
CA ALA A 143 17.76 -17.39 -20.60
C ALA A 143 17.11 -17.61 -21.96
N PHE A 144 15.83 -17.29 -22.11
CA PHE A 144 15.11 -17.41 -23.37
C PHE A 144 15.60 -16.41 -24.43
N GLY A 145 15.89 -15.17 -24.02
CA GLY A 145 16.46 -14.16 -24.92
C GLY A 145 17.86 -14.52 -25.42
N VAL A 146 18.67 -15.18 -24.58
CA VAL A 146 20.01 -15.66 -24.95
C VAL A 146 19.95 -16.93 -25.82
N LEU A 147 18.91 -17.74 -25.70
CA LEU A 147 18.73 -18.97 -26.50
C LEU A 147 18.11 -18.72 -27.89
N VAL A 148 17.35 -17.64 -28.05
CA VAL A 148 16.63 -17.33 -29.29
C VAL A 148 17.34 -16.26 -30.13
N GLY A 149 18.25 -15.48 -29.56
CA GLY A 149 19.12 -14.52 -30.26
C GLY A 149 20.46 -15.11 -30.65
#